data_AF-A0A3B8WL70-F1
#
_entry.id   AF-A0A3B8WL70-F1
#
_cell.length_a   1.000
_cell.length_b   1.000
_cell.length_c   1.000
_cell.angle_alpha   90.00
_cell.angle_beta   90.00
_cell.angle_gamma   90.00
#
_symmetry.space_group_name_H-M   'P 1'
#
loop_
_entity.id
_entity.type
_entity.pdbx_description
1 polymer ?
#
loop_
_entity_poly.entity_id
_entity_poly.type
_entity_poly.pdbx_seq_one_letter_code
_entity_poly.pdbx_strand_id
1 'polypeptide(L)'
;MDLLSTNVCFDGEHRRYRHTSATLECDMEFAVFLPPAALGARAKEVPVLYWLSGLTCTDQNFMQKAGAQKLAAKLGLAIVCPDTSPRGVNLPGEDDSYDFGSGA
;
A
#
# COMPACT_ATOMS: atom_id res chain seq x y z
N MET A 1 -1.12 -1.74 -14.58
CA MET A 1 -0.83 -1.94 -13.16
C MET A 1 0.28 -2.95 -13.11
N ASP A 2 1.39 -2.58 -12.49
CA ASP A 2 2.66 -3.29 -12.56
C ASP A 2 3.03 -3.77 -11.17
N LEU A 3 3.43 -5.04 -11.05
CA LEU A 3 3.91 -5.62 -9.80
C LEU A 3 5.38 -5.21 -9.61
N LEU A 4 5.65 -4.39 -8.60
CA LEU A 4 6.99 -3.88 -8.28
C LEU A 4 7.79 -4.88 -7.43
N SER A 5 7.15 -5.51 -6.44
CA SER A 5 7.80 -6.49 -5.57
C SER A 5 6.80 -7.46 -4.94
N THR A 6 7.31 -8.60 -4.50
CA THR A 6 6.58 -9.58 -3.69
C THR A 6 7.50 -10.15 -2.63
N ASN A 7 7.03 -10.19 -1.39
CA ASN A 7 7.73 -10.75 -0.25
C ASN A 7 6.78 -11.70 0.48
N VAL A 8 7.20 -12.96 0.68
CA VAL A 8 6.45 -13.91 1.52
C VAL A 8 6.51 -13.44 2.97
N CYS A 9 5.37 -13.39 3.65
CA CYS A 9 5.26 -12.91 5.03
C CYS A 9 4.10 -13.63 5.74
N PHE A 10 4.40 -14.39 6.80
CA PHE A 10 3.41 -15.17 7.57
C PHE A 10 2.49 -16.04 6.69
N ASP A 11 3.09 -16.78 5.75
CA ASP A 11 2.43 -17.63 4.74
C ASP A 11 1.49 -16.88 3.76
N GLY A 12 1.42 -15.56 3.88
CA GLY A 12 0.82 -14.65 2.93
C GLY A 12 1.87 -13.96 2.07
N GLU A 13 1.44 -12.94 1.35
CA GLU A 13 2.31 -12.16 0.46
C GLU A 13 2.10 -10.67 0.69
N HIS A 14 3.19 -9.95 0.95
CA HIS A 14 3.26 -8.50 0.84
C HIS A 14 3.70 -8.15 -0.58
N ARG A 15 2.83 -7.47 -1.33
CA ARG A 15 3.06 -7.07 -2.72
C ARG A 15 3.01 -5.55 -2.84
N ARG A 16 3.90 -5.00 -3.65
CA ARG A 16 3.85 -3.58 -4.03
C ARG A 16 3.49 -3.46 -5.50
N TYR A 17 2.61 -2.52 -5.81
CA TYR A 17 2.13 -2.28 -7.16
C TYR A 17 2.29 -0.82 -7.54
N ARG A 18 2.45 -0.57 -8.84
CA ARG A 18 2.31 0.75 -9.47
C ARG A 18 1.12 0.77 -10.40
N HIS A 19 0.37 1.85 -10.43
CA HIS A 19 -0.62 2.08 -11.48
C HIS A 19 -0.75 3.57 -11.79
N THR A 20 -1.09 3.89 -13.03
CA THR A 20 -1.51 5.23 -13.40
C THR A 20 -2.91 5.48 -12.84
N SER A 21 -3.05 6.51 -12.00
CA SER A 21 -4.32 6.92 -11.41
C SER A 21 -5.03 7.90 -12.32
N ALA A 22 -6.24 7.56 -12.77
CA ALA A 22 -7.06 8.47 -13.56
C ALA A 22 -7.54 9.68 -12.75
N THR A 23 -7.69 9.53 -11.43
CA THR A 23 -8.16 10.61 -10.54
C THR A 23 -7.06 11.59 -10.18
N LEU A 24 -5.82 11.10 -10.05
CA LEU A 24 -4.66 11.91 -9.65
C LEU A 24 -3.76 12.30 -10.83
N GLU A 25 -4.04 11.76 -12.02
CA GLU A 25 -3.32 12.02 -13.27
C GLU A 25 -1.81 11.73 -13.18
N CYS A 26 -1.40 10.81 -12.32
CA CYS A 26 -0.01 10.41 -12.13
C CYS A 26 0.12 8.91 -11.81
N ASP A 27 1.34 8.39 -11.83
CA ASP A 27 1.63 7.06 -11.32
C ASP A 27 1.62 7.05 -9.79
N MET A 28 0.96 6.04 -9.22
CA MET A 28 0.82 5.83 -7.79
C MET A 28 1.34 4.46 -7.39
N GLU A 29 2.01 4.40 -6.24
CA GLU A 29 2.41 3.14 -5.61
C GLU A 29 1.51 2.82 -4.41
N PHE A 30 1.22 1.53 -4.23
CA PHE A 30 0.52 1.05 -3.04
C PHE A 30 0.99 -0.36 -2.68
N ALA A 31 0.83 -0.71 -1.41
CA ALA A 31 1.12 -2.04 -0.91
C ALA A 31 -0.16 -2.80 -0.57
N VAL A 32 -0.11 -4.12 -0.77
CA VAL A 32 -1.15 -5.05 -0.36
C VAL A 32 -0.52 -6.19 0.42
N PHE A 33 -1.05 -6.49 1.60
CA PHE A 33 -0.86 -7.78 2.25
C PHE A 33 -2.02 -8.71 1.89
N LEU A 34 -1.72 -9.82 1.23
CA LEU A 34 -2.66 -10.89 0.94
C LEU A 34 -2.47 -12.02 1.97
N PRO A 35 -3.49 -12.37 2.77
CA PRO A 35 -3.39 -13.48 3.72
C PRO A 35 -3.33 -14.82 2.98
N PRO A 36 -2.88 -15.92 3.63
CA PRO A 36 -2.77 -17.23 3.01
C PRO A 36 -4.07 -17.70 2.34
N ALA A 37 -5.23 -17.35 2.92
CA ALA A 37 -6.55 -17.72 2.40
C ALA A 37 -6.89 -17.08 1.04
N ALA A 38 -6.20 -16.00 0.67
CA ALA A 38 -6.39 -15.28 -0.58
C ALA A 38 -5.39 -15.70 -1.69
N LEU A 39 -4.58 -16.74 -1.45
CA LEU A 39 -3.52 -17.18 -2.36
C LEU A 39 -3.79 -18.59 -2.94
N GLY A 40 -3.22 -18.85 -4.11
CA GLY A 40 -3.23 -20.16 -4.76
C GLY A 40 -4.56 -20.55 -5.43
N ALA A 41 -4.64 -21.80 -5.90
CA ALA A 41 -5.75 -22.31 -6.71
C ALA A 41 -7.11 -22.39 -5.97
N ARG A 42 -7.11 -22.23 -4.65
CA ARG A 42 -8.33 -22.21 -3.81
C ARG A 42 -8.50 -20.88 -3.08
N ALA A 43 -7.95 -19.80 -3.64
CA ALA A 43 -8.09 -18.46 -3.10
C ALA A 43 -9.57 -18.13 -2.87
N LYS A 44 -9.85 -17.51 -1.72
CA LYS A 44 -11.18 -17.03 -1.34
C LYS A 44 -11.17 -15.52 -1.28
N GLU A 45 -12.34 -14.93 -1.47
CA GLU A 45 -12.54 -13.53 -1.12
C GLU A 45 -12.35 -13.36 0.39
N VAL A 46 -11.66 -12.28 0.75
CA VAL A 46 -11.33 -11.93 2.13
C VAL A 46 -11.74 -10.49 2.38
N PRO A 47 -12.16 -10.14 3.62
CA PRO A 47 -12.35 -8.75 3.98
C PRO A 47 -11.06 -7.95 3.80
N VAL A 48 -11.21 -6.66 3.50
CA VAL A 48 -10.10 -5.73 3.26
C VAL A 48 -10.13 -4.62 4.28
N LEU A 49 -8.99 -4.37 4.93
CA LEU A 49 -8.72 -3.17 5.71
C LEU A 49 -7.89 -2.20 4.88
N TYR A 50 -8.39 -0.98 4.69
CA TYR A 50 -7.61 0.12 4.14
C TYR A 50 -6.94 0.89 5.28
N TRP A 51 -5.61 0.99 5.22
CA TRP A 51 -4.83 1.76 6.18
C TRP A 51 -4.37 3.06 5.54
N LEU A 52 -4.81 4.20 6.08
CA LEU A 52 -4.38 5.53 5.64
C LEU A 52 -3.25 6.01 6.56
N SER A 53 -2.05 6.09 6.01
CA SER A 53 -0.89 6.59 6.75
C SER A 53 -0.96 8.11 6.94
N GLY A 54 -0.20 8.63 7.91
CA GLY A 54 -0.11 10.07 8.15
C GLY A 54 0.97 10.76 7.33
N LEU A 55 1.17 12.05 7.61
CA LEU A 55 2.17 12.91 6.96
C LEU A 55 3.53 12.22 6.76
N THR A 56 4.17 12.51 5.64
CA THR A 56 5.50 12.05 5.22
C THR A 56 5.63 10.54 4.98
N CYS A 57 4.57 9.77 5.17
CA CYS A 57 4.60 8.32 4.97
C CYS A 57 4.39 7.94 3.52
N THR A 58 4.89 6.77 3.15
CA THR A 58 4.48 6.03 1.95
C THR A 58 3.79 4.73 2.35
N ASP A 59 3.44 3.89 1.38
CA ASP A 59 2.91 2.54 1.61
C ASP A 59 3.81 1.66 2.51
N GLN A 60 5.11 1.97 2.53
CA GLN A 60 6.11 1.15 3.22
C GLN A 60 6.11 1.35 4.73
N ASN A 61 5.76 2.54 5.23
CA ASN A 61 5.88 2.87 6.66
C ASN A 61 5.07 1.91 7.53
N PHE A 62 3.79 1.74 7.22
CA PHE A 62 2.91 0.82 7.93
C PHE A 62 3.33 -0.64 7.69
N MET A 63 3.55 -1.01 6.43
CA MET A 63 3.85 -2.39 6.05
C MET A 63 5.13 -2.90 6.71
N GLN A 64 6.13 -2.06 6.96
CA GLN A 64 7.39 -2.51 7.57
C GLN A 64 7.41 -2.38 9.09
N LYS A 65 6.69 -1.41 9.68
CA LYS A 65 6.85 -1.05 11.10
C LYS A 65 5.68 -1.44 11.99
N ALA A 66 4.48 -1.70 11.46
CA ALA A 66 3.28 -1.93 12.27
C ALA A 66 3.14 -3.36 12.82
N GLY A 67 3.80 -4.35 12.21
CA GLY A 67 3.69 -5.76 12.61
C GLY A 67 2.31 -6.38 12.41
N ALA A 68 1.46 -5.79 11.55
CA ALA A 68 0.06 -6.18 11.38
C ALA A 68 -0.16 -7.52 10.66
N GLN A 69 0.78 -7.92 9.79
CA GLN A 69 0.62 -9.05 8.87
C GLN A 69 0.40 -10.38 9.59
N LYS A 70 1.04 -10.58 10.75
CA LYS A 70 0.89 -11.80 11.54
C LYS A 70 -0.55 -12.02 12.00
N LEU A 71 -1.22 -10.95 12.44
CA LEU A 71 -2.61 -11.04 12.88
C LEU A 71 -3.57 -11.05 11.68
N ALA A 72 -3.28 -10.26 10.66
CA ALA A 72 -4.06 -10.27 9.42
C ALA A 72 -4.09 -11.65 8.75
N ALA A 73 -2.95 -12.37 8.73
CA ALA A 73 -2.87 -13.75 8.24
C ALA A 73 -3.79 -14.69 9.01
N LYS A 74 -3.78 -14.60 10.36
CA LYS A 74 -4.63 -15.43 11.24
C LYS A 74 -6.12 -15.14 11.06
N LEU A 75 -6.48 -13.88 10.82
CA LEU A 75 -7.86 -13.44 10.65
C LEU A 75 -8.37 -13.64 9.22
N GLY A 76 -7.49 -13.95 8.26
CA GLY A 76 -7.84 -13.97 6.84
C GLY A 76 -8.24 -12.58 6.34
N LEU A 77 -7.51 -11.54 6.75
CA LEU A 77 -7.75 -10.14 6.39
C LEU A 77 -6.69 -9.67 5.39
N ALA A 78 -7.11 -9.09 4.27
CA ALA A 78 -6.20 -8.36 3.40
C ALA A 78 -6.03 -6.92 3.91
N ILE A 79 -4.84 -6.36 3.71
CA ILE A 79 -4.55 -4.96 4.06
C ILE A 79 -4.11 -4.24 2.79
N VAL A 80 -4.73 -3.11 2.49
CA VAL A 80 -4.28 -2.19 1.45
C VAL A 80 -3.73 -0.93 2.10
N CYS A 81 -2.50 -0.54 1.75
CA CYS A 81 -1.86 0.69 2.19
C CYS A 81 -1.53 1.54 0.95
N PRO A 82 -2.35 2.53 0.59
CA PRO A 82 -1.99 3.50 -0.44
C PRO A 82 -0.82 4.40 0.01
N ASP A 83 -0.22 5.10 -0.95
CA ASP A 83 0.55 6.30 -0.66
C ASP A 83 -0.35 7.42 -0.12
N THR A 84 0.27 8.47 0.42
CA THR A 84 -0.39 9.60 1.09
C THR A 84 -0.73 10.73 0.13
N SER A 85 0.08 10.91 -0.92
CA SER A 85 -0.08 11.97 -1.93
C SER A 85 0.34 11.51 -3.34
N PRO A 86 -0.04 12.24 -4.40
CA PRO A 86 0.65 12.20 -5.69
C PRO A 86 2.17 12.40 -5.54
N ARG A 87 2.95 11.77 -6.42
CA ARG A 87 4.42 11.83 -6.42
C ARG A 87 4.94 12.19 -7.81
N GLY A 88 6.00 13.01 -7.87
CA GLY A 88 6.70 13.32 -9.11
C GLY A 88 5.90 14.15 -10.12
N VAL A 89 4.91 14.91 -9.64
CA VAL A 89 4.02 15.73 -10.47
C VAL A 89 4.54 17.16 -10.69
N ASN A 90 5.57 17.60 -9.96
CA ASN A 90 6.21 18.92 -10.11
C ASN A 90 5.22 20.08 -9.97
N LEU A 91 4.28 19.96 -9.02
CA LEU A 91 3.28 20.99 -8.78
C LEU A 91 3.91 22.22 -8.10
N PRO A 92 3.44 23.44 -8.40
CA PRO A 92 3.91 24.65 -7.73
C PRO A 92 3.73 24.56 -6.21
N GLY A 93 4.83 24.75 -5.48
CA GLY A 93 4.86 24.76 -4.02
C GLY A 93 4.71 23.39 -3.34
N GLU A 94 4.82 22.28 -4.09
CA GLU A 94 4.68 20.94 -3.51
C GLU A 94 5.79 20.55 -2.52
N ASP A 95 6.92 21.25 -2.58
CA ASP A 95 8.09 21.06 -1.73
C ASP A 95 8.38 22.31 -0.84
N ASP A 96 7.48 23.30 -0.83
CA ASP A 96 7.66 24.54 -0.05
C ASP A 96 7.53 24.27 1.47
N SER A 97 6.77 23.24 1.85
CA SER A 97 6.57 22.82 3.24
C SER A 97 6.40 21.31 3.35
N TYR A 98 6.86 20.73 4.45
CA TYR A 98 6.82 19.28 4.69
C TYR A 98 5.40 18.72 4.86
N ASP A 99 4.41 19.57 5.14
CA ASP A 99 3.01 19.24 5.37
C ASP A 99 2.11 19.51 4.14
N PHE A 100 2.72 19.85 3.00
CA PHE A 100 2.02 20.16 1.76
C PHE A 100 2.53 19.27 0.62
N GLY A 101 1.74 19.19 -0.46
CA GLY A 101 2.14 18.55 -1.71
C GLY A 101 2.58 17.09 -1.53
N SER A 102 3.87 16.84 -1.82
CA SER A 102 4.45 15.51 -1.74
C SER A 102 4.54 14.99 -0.29
N GLY A 103 4.59 15.86 0.72
CA GLY A 103 4.68 15.43 2.12
C GLY A 103 3.35 15.08 2.80
N ALA A 104 2.22 15.35 2.15
CA ALA A 104 0.89 15.35 2.75
C ALA A 104 0.27 13.94 2.89
#